data_AF-A0A8T7B2Z5-F1
#
_entry.id   AF-A0A8T7B2Z5-F1
#
_cell.length_a   1.000
_cell.length_b   1.000
_cell.length_c   1.000
_cell.angle_alpha   90.00
_cell.angle_beta   90.00
_cell.angle_gamma   90.00
#
_symmetry.space_group_name_H-M   'P 1'
#
loop_
_entity.id
_entity.type
_entity.pdbx_description
1 polymer ?
#
loop_
_entity_poly.entity_id
_entity_poly.type
_entity_poly.pdbx_seq_one_letter_code
_entity_poly.pdbx_strand_id
1 'polypeptide(L)'
;MHVVAGVLCDDRDRVLIAQRPAGKHMAGKWEFPGGKLHPGEDPRTGLERELREELGIDARVCEPLIRCRHRYPERTVLLDVWRVSHYEGIPVGLEGQALRWLEQAQLVDADILPADRPILAALQLPPFYVISPVLDSAHDFVTGMPTDESLVQLRQPQLHQDELRRFVESVAALTTMDRVIINGAPQTTIELARDVGAAGVHLPSRYLDAPVPSHADLLIGASCHDSEELERAVAIGADFAVLGPVQSTPSHADAVPLGWTRFAALADQANLPVYALGGVVRTDIQRATKAGAQGVAGISAFWPT
;
A
#
# COMPACT_ATOMS: atom_id res chain seq x y z
N MET A 1 -5.13 -1.34 22.29
CA MET A 1 -6.18 -2.32 21.95
C MET A 1 -5.77 -3.00 20.66
N HIS A 2 -5.98 -4.31 20.51
CA HIS A 2 -5.71 -5.05 19.28
C HIS A 2 -7.04 -5.45 18.64
N VAL A 3 -7.22 -5.12 17.37
CA VAL A 3 -8.43 -5.37 16.58
C VAL A 3 -8.01 -6.11 15.32
N VAL A 4 -8.75 -7.14 14.96
CA VAL A 4 -8.59 -7.87 13.70
C VAL A 4 -9.73 -7.48 12.77
N ALA A 5 -9.41 -7.27 11.49
CA ALA A 5 -10.40 -6.92 10.48
C ALA A 5 -10.21 -7.74 9.20
N GLY A 6 -11.31 -8.07 8.55
CA GLY A 6 -11.35 -8.85 7.32
C GLY A 6 -11.69 -7.98 6.13
N VAL A 7 -10.88 -8.04 5.07
CA VAL A 7 -11.27 -7.55 3.74
C VAL A 7 -11.82 -8.72 2.95
N LEU A 8 -13.14 -8.72 2.76
CA LEU A 8 -13.85 -9.74 1.98
C LEU A 8 -14.11 -9.20 0.58
N CYS A 9 -13.78 -10.01 -0.43
CA CYS A 9 -14.12 -9.74 -1.81
C CYS A 9 -15.24 -10.68 -2.29
N ASP A 10 -16.13 -10.19 -3.14
CA ASP A 10 -17.04 -11.04 -3.91
C ASP A 10 -16.46 -11.39 -5.29
N ASP A 11 -17.19 -12.18 -6.08
CA ASP A 11 -16.77 -12.60 -7.42
C ASP A 11 -16.62 -11.44 -8.43
N ARG A 12 -16.93 -10.20 -8.03
CA ARG A 12 -16.79 -8.98 -8.84
C ARG A 12 -15.73 -8.04 -8.27
N ASP A 13 -14.86 -8.53 -7.40
CA ASP A 13 -13.81 -7.77 -6.70
C ASP A 13 -14.35 -6.57 -5.89
N ARG A 14 -15.64 -6.60 -5.52
CA ARG A 14 -16.21 -5.61 -4.61
C ARG A 14 -15.87 -6.00 -3.18
N VAL A 15 -15.65 -4.99 -2.36
CA VAL A 15 -15.22 -5.13 -0.97
C VAL A 15 -16.40 -4.91 -0.04
N LEU A 16 -16.55 -5.80 0.95
CA LEU A 16 -17.58 -5.67 1.98
C LEU A 16 -17.15 -4.66 3.05
N ILE A 17 -18.03 -3.70 3.33
CA ILE A 17 -17.92 -2.78 4.46
C ILE A 17 -19.18 -2.85 5.33
N ALA A 18 -19.02 -2.59 6.61
CA ALA A 18 -20.07 -2.58 7.61
C ALA A 18 -20.24 -1.18 8.23
N GLN A 19 -21.48 -0.75 8.47
CA GLN A 19 -21.76 0.52 9.11
C GLN A 19 -21.78 0.36 10.63
N ARG A 20 -21.07 1.24 11.32
CA ARG A 20 -21.00 1.22 12.79
C ARG A 20 -22.39 1.48 13.40
N PRO A 21 -22.91 0.56 14.22
CA PRO A 21 -24.23 0.71 14.82
C PRO A 21 -24.29 1.89 15.79
N ALA A 22 -25.51 2.36 16.07
CA ALA A 22 -25.76 3.45 17.02
C ALA A 22 -25.18 3.11 18.41
N GLY A 23 -24.58 4.11 19.07
CA GLY A 23 -23.99 3.96 20.40
C GLY A 23 -22.53 3.48 20.44
N LYS A 24 -21.94 3.02 19.31
CA LYS A 24 -20.49 2.80 19.20
C LYS A 24 -19.76 4.14 18.92
N HIS A 25 -18.47 4.23 19.28
CA HIS A 25 -17.62 5.37 18.92
C HIS A 25 -17.64 5.59 17.40
N MET A 26 -17.88 6.82 16.92
CA MET A 26 -18.05 7.16 15.49
C MET A 26 -19.18 6.38 14.78
N ALA A 27 -20.33 6.23 15.43
CA ALA A 27 -21.53 5.61 14.84
C ALA A 27 -21.90 6.23 13.48
N GLY A 28 -22.38 5.40 12.55
CA GLY A 28 -22.77 5.81 11.19
C GLY A 28 -21.63 5.80 10.17
N LYS A 29 -20.36 5.77 10.59
CA LYS A 29 -19.21 5.56 9.71
C LYS A 29 -19.10 4.11 9.25
N TRP A 30 -18.39 3.90 8.15
CA TRP A 30 -18.12 2.59 7.58
C TRP A 30 -16.75 2.05 8.03
N GLU A 31 -16.64 0.74 8.18
CA GLU A 31 -15.42 0.04 8.55
C GLU A 31 -15.36 -1.35 7.91
N PHE A 32 -14.20 -1.98 7.97
CA PHE A 32 -14.04 -3.38 7.60
C PHE A 32 -14.58 -4.29 8.73
N PRO A 33 -15.35 -5.35 8.42
CA PRO A 33 -15.89 -6.25 9.43
C PRO A 33 -14.80 -6.92 10.28
N GLY A 34 -15.10 -7.17 11.55
CA GLY A 34 -14.17 -7.74 12.50
C GLY A 34 -14.27 -7.07 13.87
N GLY A 35 -13.36 -7.42 14.77
CA GLY A 35 -13.51 -7.00 16.15
C GLY A 35 -12.28 -7.21 17.01
N LYS A 36 -12.49 -7.13 18.31
CA LYS A 36 -11.40 -7.01 19.28
C LYS A 36 -10.82 -8.39 19.56
N LEU A 37 -9.51 -8.51 19.40
CA LEU A 37 -8.79 -9.73 19.75
C LEU A 37 -8.77 -9.96 21.26
N HIS A 38 -9.05 -11.18 21.70
CA HIS A 38 -8.92 -11.57 23.10
C HIS A 38 -7.44 -11.69 23.52
N PRO A 39 -7.10 -11.50 24.81
CA PRO A 39 -5.73 -11.67 25.28
C PRO A 39 -5.19 -13.07 24.97
N GLY A 40 -4.09 -13.14 24.20
CA GLY A 40 -3.43 -14.39 23.83
C GLY A 40 -4.11 -15.16 22.69
N GLU A 41 -5.20 -14.65 22.11
CA GLU A 41 -5.86 -15.24 20.95
C GLU A 41 -4.98 -15.05 19.70
N ASP A 42 -4.90 -16.09 18.87
CA ASP A 42 -4.23 -16.02 17.57
C ASP A 42 -5.03 -15.10 16.62
N PRO A 43 -4.40 -14.15 15.90
CA PRO A 43 -5.12 -13.18 15.07
C PRO A 43 -6.05 -13.80 14.03
N ARG A 44 -5.63 -14.89 13.37
CA ARG A 44 -6.47 -15.58 12.38
C ARG A 44 -7.68 -16.22 13.05
N THR A 45 -7.46 -16.92 14.16
CA THR A 45 -8.54 -17.54 14.94
C THR A 45 -9.55 -16.50 15.44
N GLY A 46 -9.05 -15.36 15.93
CA GLY A 46 -9.88 -14.23 16.34
C GLY A 46 -10.70 -13.68 15.18
N LEU A 47 -10.11 -13.48 14.01
CA LEU A 47 -10.83 -13.00 12.83
C LEU A 47 -11.93 -13.98 12.39
N GLU A 48 -11.63 -15.27 12.35
CA GLU A 48 -12.62 -16.31 12.01
C GLU A 48 -13.80 -16.32 12.99
N ARG A 49 -13.55 -16.06 14.28
CA ARG A 49 -14.60 -15.91 15.30
C ARG A 49 -15.44 -14.65 15.06
N GLU A 50 -14.79 -13.49 14.92
CA GLU A 50 -15.48 -12.20 14.75
C GLU A 50 -16.34 -12.19 13.48
N LEU A 51 -15.84 -12.70 12.34
CA LEU A 51 -16.64 -12.76 11.11
C LEU A 51 -17.83 -13.72 11.22
N ARG A 52 -17.73 -14.79 12.02
CA ARG A 52 -18.85 -15.68 12.30
C ARG A 52 -19.91 -14.99 13.18
N GLU A 53 -19.47 -14.28 14.21
CA GLU A 53 -20.34 -13.57 15.15
C GLU A 53 -21.05 -12.38 14.49
N GLU A 54 -20.31 -11.58 13.71
CA GLU A 54 -20.84 -10.36 13.09
C GLU A 54 -21.59 -10.61 11.78
N LEU A 55 -21.12 -11.56 10.96
CA LEU A 55 -21.60 -11.75 9.58
C LEU A 55 -22.26 -13.11 9.31
N GLY A 56 -22.12 -14.07 10.22
CA GLY A 56 -22.64 -15.43 10.03
C GLY A 56 -21.89 -16.27 8.99
N ILE A 57 -20.62 -15.95 8.72
CA ILE A 57 -19.80 -16.66 7.74
C ILE A 57 -18.64 -17.41 8.39
N ASP A 58 -18.15 -18.45 7.70
CA ASP A 58 -16.94 -19.16 8.07
C ASP A 58 -15.80 -18.81 7.13
N ALA A 59 -14.89 -17.92 7.57
CA ALA A 59 -13.67 -17.63 6.82
C ALA A 59 -12.74 -18.86 6.76
N ARG A 60 -12.16 -19.12 5.58
CA ARG A 60 -11.34 -20.32 5.30
C ARG A 60 -9.91 -19.98 4.93
N VAL A 61 -9.71 -18.94 4.12
CA VAL A 61 -8.39 -18.48 3.68
C VAL A 61 -8.22 -17.02 4.05
N CYS A 62 -7.30 -16.77 4.99
CA CYS A 62 -6.96 -15.44 5.48
C CYS A 62 -5.46 -15.21 5.25
N GLU A 63 -5.12 -14.15 4.53
CA GLU A 63 -3.73 -13.73 4.29
C GLU A 63 -3.50 -12.34 4.89
N PRO A 64 -2.35 -12.07 5.54
CA PRO A 64 -2.06 -10.72 6.05
C PRO A 64 -2.08 -9.69 4.91
N LEU A 65 -2.79 -8.59 5.11
CA LEU A 65 -2.84 -7.47 4.16
C LEU A 65 -1.99 -6.31 4.67
N ILE A 66 -2.29 -5.79 5.86
CA ILE A 66 -1.59 -4.66 6.46
C ILE A 66 -1.79 -4.64 7.98
N ARG A 67 -0.84 -4.06 8.71
CA ARG A 67 -1.02 -3.71 10.13
C ARG A 67 -0.79 -2.22 10.34
N CYS A 68 -1.69 -1.57 11.07
CA CYS A 68 -1.62 -0.13 11.32
C CYS A 68 -1.95 0.19 12.78
N ARG A 69 -1.23 1.15 13.36
CA ARG A 69 -1.48 1.72 14.68
C ARG A 69 -2.14 3.08 14.54
N HIS A 70 -3.41 3.17 14.91
CA HIS A 70 -4.12 4.42 14.99
C HIS A 70 -4.21 4.93 16.43
N ARG A 71 -3.83 6.18 16.68
CA ARG A 71 -3.92 6.82 18.00
C ARG A 71 -5.14 7.74 18.04
N TYR A 72 -6.16 7.32 18.78
CA TYR A 72 -7.24 8.19 19.23
C TYR A 72 -6.82 8.94 20.51
N PRO A 73 -7.47 10.07 20.85
CA PRO A 73 -7.17 10.82 22.07
C PRO A 73 -7.16 9.97 23.36
N GLU A 74 -8.07 8.99 23.45
CA GLU A 74 -8.28 8.16 24.63
C GLU A 74 -7.62 6.77 24.57
N ARG A 75 -7.17 6.32 23.38
CA ARG A 75 -6.61 4.97 23.21
C ARG A 75 -5.82 4.81 21.92
N THR A 76 -4.89 3.83 21.91
CA THR A 76 -4.25 3.36 20.68
C THR A 76 -4.85 2.03 20.24
N VAL A 77 -5.17 1.92 18.95
CA VAL A 77 -5.67 0.73 18.29
C VAL A 77 -4.60 0.21 17.33
N LEU A 78 -4.17 -1.04 17.54
CA LEU A 78 -3.48 -1.82 16.52
C LEU A 78 -4.56 -2.54 15.71
N LEU A 79 -4.62 -2.25 14.42
CA LEU A 79 -5.50 -2.87 13.45
C LEU A 79 -4.68 -3.88 12.65
N ASP A 80 -5.06 -5.15 12.73
CA ASP A 80 -4.43 -6.27 12.05
C ASP A 80 -5.38 -6.80 10.98
N VAL A 81 -5.08 -6.46 9.73
CA VAL A 81 -6.02 -6.57 8.61
C VAL A 81 -5.62 -7.72 7.72
N TRP A 82 -6.59 -8.56 7.39
CA TRP A 82 -6.39 -9.76 6.60
C TRP A 82 -7.31 -9.76 5.40
N ARG A 83 -6.79 -10.19 4.25
CA ARG A 83 -7.59 -10.49 3.08
C ARG A 83 -8.23 -11.87 3.26
N VAL A 84 -9.55 -11.93 3.11
CA VAL A 84 -10.33 -13.16 3.20
C VAL A 84 -10.75 -13.56 1.78
N SER A 85 -9.97 -14.44 1.15
CA SER A 85 -10.19 -14.85 -0.25
C SER A 85 -11.16 -16.02 -0.40
N HIS A 86 -11.46 -16.73 0.69
CA HIS A 86 -12.44 -17.80 0.69
C HIS A 86 -13.19 -17.87 2.03
N TYR A 87 -14.51 -17.98 1.95
CA TYR A 87 -15.41 -18.14 3.09
C TYR A 87 -16.68 -18.90 2.68
N GLU A 88 -17.38 -19.46 3.66
CA GLU A 88 -18.68 -20.12 3.49
C GLU A 88 -19.81 -19.31 4.14
N GLY A 89 -21.00 -19.32 3.52
CA GLY A 89 -22.16 -18.56 3.96
C GLY A 89 -22.39 -17.27 3.16
N ILE A 90 -23.49 -16.58 3.47
CA ILE A 90 -23.84 -15.28 2.87
C ILE A 90 -23.73 -14.23 3.97
N PRO A 91 -22.83 -13.23 3.85
CA PRO A 91 -22.67 -12.19 4.86
C PRO A 91 -23.98 -11.45 5.13
N VAL A 92 -24.39 -11.40 6.40
CA VAL A 92 -25.55 -10.65 6.88
C VAL A 92 -25.21 -9.94 8.18
N GLY A 93 -25.72 -8.74 8.42
CA GLY A 93 -25.41 -8.01 9.65
C GLY A 93 -26.12 -8.60 10.87
N LEU A 94 -25.47 -9.52 11.58
CA LEU A 94 -26.06 -10.19 12.76
C LEU A 94 -26.17 -9.29 14.00
N GLU A 95 -25.45 -8.16 14.02
CA GLU A 95 -25.57 -7.11 15.04
C GLU A 95 -26.53 -5.97 14.63
N GLY A 96 -27.25 -6.13 13.51
CA GLY A 96 -28.12 -5.08 12.96
C GLY A 96 -27.36 -3.97 12.22
N GLN A 97 -26.09 -4.19 11.89
CA GLN A 97 -25.29 -3.30 11.06
C GLN A 97 -25.72 -3.36 9.58
N ALA A 98 -25.71 -2.20 8.92
CA ALA A 98 -25.89 -2.16 7.47
C ALA A 98 -24.61 -2.65 6.78
N LEU A 99 -24.77 -3.42 5.70
CA LEU A 99 -23.66 -3.92 4.89
C LEU A 99 -23.72 -3.33 3.49
N ARG A 100 -22.55 -3.07 2.89
CA ARG A 100 -22.43 -2.65 1.49
C ARG A 100 -21.25 -3.35 0.82
N TRP A 101 -21.47 -3.75 -0.43
CA TRP A 101 -20.43 -4.19 -1.34
C TRP A 101 -20.09 -3.02 -2.27
N LEU A 102 -18.86 -2.52 -2.21
CA LEU A 102 -18.38 -1.39 -3.00
C LEU A 102 -17.18 -1.80 -3.85
N GLU A 103 -17.08 -1.25 -5.06
CA GLU A 103 -15.83 -1.32 -5.83
C GLU A 103 -14.74 -0.51 -5.12
N GLN A 104 -13.47 -0.86 -5.33
CA GLN A 104 -12.35 -0.19 -4.66
C GLN A 104 -12.34 1.34 -4.90
N ALA A 105 -12.70 1.77 -6.12
CA ALA A 105 -12.80 3.19 -6.46
C ALA A 105 -13.89 3.92 -5.64
N GLN A 106 -14.96 3.23 -5.26
CA GLN A 106 -16.07 3.78 -4.48
C GLN A 106 -15.75 3.87 -2.97
N LEU A 107 -14.75 3.13 -2.50
CA LEU A 107 -14.33 3.16 -1.09
C LEU A 107 -13.70 4.51 -0.70
N VAL A 108 -13.08 5.20 -1.66
CA VAL A 108 -12.44 6.51 -1.43
C VAL A 108 -13.48 7.57 -1.03
N ASP A 109 -14.67 7.51 -1.63
CA ASP A 109 -15.79 8.41 -1.35
C ASP A 109 -16.65 7.95 -0.15
N ALA A 110 -16.44 6.74 0.35
CA ALA A 110 -17.15 6.26 1.51
C ALA A 110 -16.63 6.95 2.79
N ASP A 111 -17.53 7.27 3.73
CA ASP A 111 -17.17 7.84 5.03
C ASP A 111 -16.56 6.77 5.97
N ILE A 112 -15.42 6.22 5.54
CA ILE A 112 -14.64 5.17 6.20
C ILE A 112 -13.96 5.75 7.46
N LEU A 113 -13.78 4.91 8.47
CA LEU A 113 -13.02 5.29 9.66
C LEU A 113 -11.62 5.78 9.30
N PRO A 114 -11.12 6.85 9.95
CA PRO A 114 -9.75 7.32 9.72
C PRO A 114 -8.67 6.26 9.93
N ALA A 115 -8.88 5.31 10.85
CA ALA A 115 -7.97 4.20 11.11
C ALA A 115 -7.85 3.20 9.96
N ASP A 116 -8.85 3.16 9.09
CA ASP A 116 -9.00 2.16 8.02
C ASP A 116 -8.50 2.71 6.67
N ARG A 117 -8.18 4.01 6.58
CA ARG A 117 -7.66 4.63 5.35
C ARG A 117 -6.42 3.93 4.77
N PRO A 118 -5.42 3.51 5.57
CA PRO A 118 -4.26 2.78 5.01
C PRO A 118 -4.63 1.46 4.34
N ILE A 119 -5.78 0.86 4.68
CA ILE A 119 -6.28 -0.36 4.05
C ILE A 119 -6.67 -0.09 2.61
N LEU A 120 -7.24 1.09 2.32
CA LEU A 120 -7.63 1.46 0.96
C LEU A 120 -6.42 1.48 0.03
N ALA A 121 -5.31 2.08 0.47
CA ALA A 121 -4.05 2.05 -0.25
C ALA A 121 -3.53 0.60 -0.42
N ALA A 122 -3.52 -0.20 0.66
CA ALA A 122 -3.07 -1.59 0.61
C ALA A 122 -3.84 -2.46 -0.41
N LEU A 123 -5.13 -2.18 -0.62
CA LEU A 123 -5.97 -2.90 -1.57
C LEU A 123 -5.67 -2.57 -3.03
N GLN A 124 -5.29 -1.32 -3.32
CA GLN A 124 -4.97 -0.86 -4.67
C GLN A 124 -3.54 -1.21 -5.11
N LEU A 125 -2.66 -1.51 -4.16
CA LEU A 125 -1.24 -1.72 -4.42
C LEU A 125 -0.93 -3.17 -4.82
N PRO A 126 -0.30 -3.42 -5.98
CA PRO A 126 0.10 -4.77 -6.40
C PRO A 126 1.29 -5.28 -5.56
N PRO A 127 1.57 -6.60 -5.55
CA PRO A 127 2.67 -7.17 -4.77
C PRO A 127 4.07 -6.82 -5.30
N PHE A 128 4.16 -6.22 -6.49
CA PHE A 128 5.42 -5.91 -7.16
C PHE A 128 5.48 -4.43 -7.54
N TYR A 129 6.55 -3.77 -7.11
CA TYR A 129 6.87 -2.40 -7.50
C TYR A 129 8.20 -2.36 -8.26
N VAL A 130 8.12 -2.30 -9.58
CA VAL A 130 9.26 -2.36 -10.49
C VAL A 130 9.84 -0.97 -10.68
N ILE A 131 11.15 -0.82 -10.50
CA ILE A 131 11.84 0.46 -10.65
C ILE A 131 12.68 0.41 -11.93
N SER A 132 12.47 1.37 -12.83
CA SER A 132 13.25 1.41 -14.06
C SER A 132 14.74 1.65 -13.77
N PRO A 133 15.66 1.03 -14.54
CA PRO A 133 17.02 1.51 -14.58
C PRO A 133 17.06 2.91 -15.22
N VAL A 134 18.25 3.49 -15.25
CA VAL A 134 18.53 4.62 -16.14
C VAL A 134 18.41 4.11 -17.58
N LEU A 135 17.67 4.82 -18.41
CA LEU A 135 17.36 4.43 -19.79
C LEU A 135 17.70 5.57 -20.73
N ASP A 136 18.08 5.20 -21.96
CA ASP A 136 18.48 6.17 -22.98
C ASP A 136 17.26 6.75 -23.72
N SER A 137 16.16 6.00 -23.81
CA SER A 137 14.96 6.43 -24.53
C SER A 137 13.62 6.01 -23.90
N ALA A 138 12.55 6.69 -24.29
CA ALA A 138 11.18 6.31 -23.94
C ALA A 138 10.78 4.95 -24.53
N HIS A 139 11.34 4.56 -25.68
CA HIS A 139 11.10 3.25 -26.27
C HIS A 139 11.65 2.15 -25.36
N ASP A 140 12.87 2.32 -24.85
CA ASP A 140 13.49 1.34 -23.93
C ASP A 140 12.67 1.15 -22.65
N PHE A 141 12.02 2.23 -22.18
CA PHE A 141 11.10 2.15 -21.05
C PHE A 141 9.92 1.25 -21.38
N VAL A 142 9.22 1.51 -22.49
CA VAL A 142 8.02 0.74 -22.88
C VAL A 142 8.36 -0.72 -23.17
N THR A 143 9.48 -0.99 -23.85
CA THR A 143 9.92 -2.38 -24.13
C THR A 143 10.31 -3.14 -22.86
N GLY A 144 10.82 -2.43 -21.86
CA GLY A 144 11.20 -3.01 -20.57
C GLY A 144 10.07 -3.03 -19.53
N MET A 145 8.87 -2.52 -19.83
CA MET A 145 7.78 -2.59 -18.87
C MET A 145 7.36 -4.05 -18.63
N PRO A 146 7.14 -4.46 -17.37
CA PRO A 146 6.62 -5.78 -17.08
C PRO A 146 5.19 -5.93 -17.64
N THR A 147 4.88 -7.13 -18.13
CA THR A 147 3.55 -7.46 -18.69
C THR A 147 2.52 -7.85 -17.62
N ASP A 148 2.95 -8.06 -16.38
CA ASP A 148 2.08 -8.35 -15.24
C ASP A 148 1.52 -7.04 -14.64
N GLU A 149 0.67 -7.11 -13.62
CA GLU A 149 0.02 -5.94 -12.99
C GLU A 149 0.92 -5.18 -11.99
N SER A 150 2.25 -5.20 -12.18
CA SER A 150 3.15 -4.42 -11.32
C SER A 150 2.93 -2.91 -11.46
N LEU A 151 3.12 -2.18 -10.35
CA LEU A 151 3.38 -0.74 -10.43
C LEU A 151 4.79 -0.51 -10.96
N VAL A 152 4.97 0.50 -11.80
CA VAL A 152 6.24 0.77 -12.48
C VAL A 152 6.72 2.18 -12.20
N GLN A 153 7.82 2.31 -11.47
CA GLN A 153 8.48 3.59 -11.25
C GLN A 153 9.33 3.98 -12.45
N LEU A 154 9.00 5.10 -13.10
CA LEU A 154 9.86 5.76 -14.08
C LEU A 154 10.91 6.58 -13.33
N ARG A 155 12.15 6.08 -13.31
CA ARG A 155 13.25 6.63 -12.53
C ARG A 155 14.42 7.04 -13.42
N GLN A 156 14.48 8.34 -13.74
CA GLN A 156 15.59 8.97 -14.48
C GLN A 156 16.28 10.05 -13.63
N PRO A 157 17.08 9.68 -12.61
CA PRO A 157 17.65 10.63 -11.65
C PRO A 157 18.70 11.57 -12.26
N GLN A 158 19.21 11.23 -13.45
CA GLN A 158 20.18 12.01 -14.20
C GLN A 158 19.55 13.17 -14.98
N LEU A 159 18.23 13.15 -15.18
CA LEU A 159 17.52 14.18 -15.95
C LEU A 159 17.07 15.31 -15.04
N HIS A 160 17.25 16.55 -15.50
CA HIS A 160 16.67 17.72 -14.86
C HIS A 160 15.20 17.89 -15.25
N GLN A 161 14.49 18.81 -14.59
CA GLN A 161 13.04 18.97 -14.68
C GLN A 161 12.49 19.00 -16.12
N ASP A 162 13.04 19.82 -17.01
CA ASP A 162 12.55 19.95 -18.40
C ASP A 162 12.91 18.75 -19.28
N GLU A 163 13.99 18.06 -18.97
CA GLU A 163 14.39 16.83 -19.65
C GLU A 163 13.52 15.65 -19.20
N LEU A 164 13.25 15.55 -17.90
CA LEU A 164 12.36 14.57 -17.33
C LEU A 164 10.94 14.72 -17.89
N ARG A 165 10.42 15.95 -17.97
CA ARG A 165 9.11 16.24 -18.58
C ARG A 165 9.04 15.71 -20.01
N ARG A 166 10.00 16.07 -20.86
CA ARG A 166 10.05 15.59 -22.25
C ARG A 166 10.16 14.07 -22.36
N PHE A 167 10.93 13.44 -21.46
CA PHE A 167 11.06 11.98 -21.42
C PHE A 167 9.72 11.32 -21.06
N VAL A 168 9.06 11.80 -20.00
CA VAL A 168 7.76 11.28 -19.56
C VAL A 168 6.67 11.49 -20.61
N GLU A 169 6.60 12.66 -21.24
CA GLU A 169 5.65 12.93 -22.33
C GLU A 169 5.88 11.99 -23.52
N SER A 170 7.16 11.66 -23.82
CA SER A 170 7.49 10.70 -24.86
C SER A 170 7.07 9.27 -24.50
N VAL A 171 7.17 8.88 -23.22
CA VAL A 171 6.65 7.58 -22.73
C VAL A 171 5.13 7.54 -22.81
N ALA A 172 4.45 8.60 -22.37
CA ALA A 172 2.99 8.71 -22.40
C ALA A 172 2.41 8.68 -23.83
N ALA A 173 3.19 9.08 -24.83
CA ALA A 173 2.82 8.96 -26.24
C ALA A 173 2.88 7.51 -26.77
N LEU A 174 3.53 6.59 -26.05
CA LEU A 174 3.81 5.21 -26.48
C LEU A 174 3.03 4.15 -25.67
N THR A 175 2.54 4.49 -24.47
CA THR A 175 1.85 3.55 -23.58
C THR A 175 0.86 4.26 -22.66
N THR A 176 -0.06 3.50 -22.03
CA THR A 176 -0.86 4.01 -20.91
C THR A 176 0.00 4.25 -19.68
N MET A 177 -0.38 5.25 -18.89
CA MET A 177 0.36 5.69 -17.70
C MET A 177 -0.34 5.27 -16.37
N ASP A 178 -1.42 4.50 -16.46
CA ASP A 178 -2.32 4.05 -15.38
C ASP A 178 -1.66 3.17 -14.31
N ARG A 179 -0.43 2.70 -14.54
CA ARG A 179 0.41 1.99 -13.58
C ARG A 179 1.80 2.60 -13.40
N VAL A 180 2.06 3.75 -14.01
CA VAL A 180 3.36 4.42 -14.00
C VAL A 180 3.41 5.44 -12.86
N ILE A 181 4.44 5.32 -12.04
CA ILE A 181 4.75 6.25 -10.94
C ILE A 181 6.00 7.06 -11.33
N ILE A 182 5.91 8.39 -11.39
CA ILE A 182 7.03 9.22 -11.82
C ILE A 182 7.90 9.58 -10.63
N ASN A 183 9.20 9.28 -10.66
CA ASN A 183 10.12 9.65 -9.58
C ASN A 183 10.61 11.09 -9.73
N GLY A 184 10.39 11.95 -8.73
CA GLY A 184 10.88 13.33 -8.80
C GLY A 184 10.54 14.22 -7.61
N ALA A 185 10.69 15.53 -7.79
CA ALA A 185 10.35 16.53 -6.78
C ALA A 185 8.81 16.74 -6.72
N PRO A 186 8.23 17.05 -5.54
CA PRO A 186 6.77 17.01 -5.32
C PRO A 186 5.96 17.85 -6.32
N GLN A 187 6.08 19.18 -6.26
CA GLN A 187 5.24 20.10 -7.05
C GLN A 187 5.26 19.77 -8.55
N THR A 188 6.45 19.68 -9.12
CA THR A 188 6.65 19.58 -10.57
C THR A 188 6.28 18.20 -11.11
N THR A 189 6.50 17.16 -10.30
CA THR A 189 6.19 15.79 -10.71
C THR A 189 4.71 15.46 -10.53
N ILE A 190 4.05 16.04 -9.53
CA ILE A 190 2.59 15.91 -9.35
C ILE A 190 1.84 16.59 -10.50
N GLU A 191 2.25 17.80 -10.90
CA GLU A 191 1.68 18.46 -12.08
C GLU A 191 1.87 17.61 -13.34
N LEU A 192 3.09 17.13 -13.57
CA LEU A 192 3.40 16.28 -14.72
C LEU A 192 2.61 14.97 -14.72
N ALA A 193 2.47 14.31 -13.56
CA ALA A 193 1.69 13.08 -13.43
C ALA A 193 0.23 13.29 -13.84
N ARG A 194 -0.38 14.42 -13.46
CA ARG A 194 -1.74 14.78 -13.91
C ARG A 194 -1.81 15.04 -15.41
N ASP A 195 -0.86 15.80 -15.94
CA ASP A 195 -0.82 16.17 -17.36
C ASP A 195 -0.83 14.92 -18.27
N VAL A 196 -0.14 13.86 -17.85
CA VAL A 196 0.01 12.62 -18.64
C VAL A 196 -0.88 11.47 -18.18
N GLY A 197 -1.73 11.68 -17.16
CA GLY A 197 -2.60 10.64 -16.60
C GLY A 197 -1.84 9.48 -15.95
N ALA A 198 -0.72 9.77 -15.28
CA ALA A 198 0.06 8.78 -14.55
C ALA A 198 -0.65 8.33 -13.26
N ALA A 199 -0.34 7.11 -12.81
CA ALA A 199 -0.88 6.56 -11.56
C ALA A 199 -0.46 7.36 -10.32
N GLY A 200 0.70 8.03 -10.38
CA GLY A 200 1.22 8.73 -9.21
C GLY A 200 2.66 9.22 -9.32
N VAL A 201 3.20 9.56 -8.16
CA VAL A 201 4.55 10.13 -7.99
C VAL A 201 5.31 9.38 -6.90
N HIS A 202 6.60 9.15 -7.12
CA HIS A 202 7.52 8.63 -6.10
C HIS A 202 8.47 9.73 -5.65
N LEU A 203 8.51 9.97 -4.34
CA LEU A 203 9.34 10.98 -3.70
C LEU A 203 10.60 10.33 -3.11
N PRO A 204 11.79 10.68 -3.62
CA PRO A 204 13.05 10.38 -2.93
C PRO A 204 13.07 10.93 -1.49
N SER A 205 13.78 10.26 -0.58
CA SER A 205 13.83 10.59 0.86
C SER A 205 14.19 12.05 1.16
N ARG A 206 15.04 12.67 0.33
CA ARG A 206 15.40 14.10 0.41
C ARG A 206 14.21 15.07 0.28
N TYR A 207 13.05 14.64 -0.18
CA TYR A 207 11.84 15.46 -0.31
C TYR A 207 10.81 15.19 0.79
N LEU A 208 11.14 14.36 1.79
CA LEU A 208 10.22 14.08 2.90
C LEU A 208 9.87 15.31 3.76
N ASP A 209 10.71 16.35 3.73
CA ASP A 209 10.45 17.63 4.40
C ASP A 209 9.89 18.71 3.47
N ALA A 210 9.73 18.40 2.18
CA ALA A 210 9.23 19.35 1.20
C ALA A 210 7.70 19.42 1.26
N PRO A 211 7.09 20.60 1.01
CA PRO A 211 5.65 20.71 0.87
C PRO A 211 5.15 19.82 -0.28
N VAL A 212 4.17 18.96 0.02
CA VAL A 212 3.49 18.12 -0.97
C VAL A 212 2.11 18.74 -1.26
N PRO A 213 1.85 19.18 -2.50
CA PRO A 213 0.54 19.66 -2.92
C PRO A 213 -0.57 18.63 -2.72
N SER A 214 -1.83 19.08 -2.77
CA SER A 214 -2.97 18.17 -2.81
C SER A 214 -2.84 17.16 -3.96
N HIS A 215 -3.16 15.90 -3.70
CA HIS A 215 -2.90 14.75 -4.58
C HIS A 215 -3.97 13.65 -4.42
N ALA A 216 -5.22 14.01 -4.11
CA ALA A 216 -6.28 13.02 -3.84
C ALA A 216 -6.58 12.07 -5.03
N ASP A 217 -6.11 12.44 -6.23
CA ASP A 217 -6.24 11.75 -7.50
C ASP A 217 -5.01 10.90 -7.88
N LEU A 218 -3.93 10.91 -7.08
CA LEU A 218 -2.65 10.30 -7.41
C LEU A 218 -2.10 9.49 -6.23
N LEU A 219 -1.46 8.36 -6.53
CA LEU A 219 -0.67 7.63 -5.54
C LEU A 219 0.63 8.38 -5.21
N ILE A 220 0.95 8.54 -3.94
CA ILE A 220 2.22 9.07 -3.46
C ILE A 220 3.05 7.96 -2.80
N GLY A 221 4.14 7.58 -3.46
CA GLY A 221 5.17 6.71 -2.91
C GLY A 221 6.31 7.52 -2.30
N ALA A 222 6.94 7.01 -1.24
CA ALA A 222 8.14 7.63 -0.66
C ALA A 222 9.27 6.63 -0.44
N SER A 223 10.52 7.05 -0.67
CA SER A 223 11.69 6.28 -0.24
C SER A 223 11.97 6.52 1.24
N CYS A 224 12.17 5.44 2.00
CA CYS A 224 12.52 5.48 3.41
C CYS A 224 13.66 4.51 3.75
N HIS A 225 14.41 4.82 4.80
CA HIS A 225 15.57 4.05 5.27
C HIS A 225 15.51 3.74 6.77
N ASP A 226 14.67 4.44 7.53
CA ASP A 226 14.49 4.26 8.96
C ASP A 226 13.08 4.65 9.44
N SER A 227 12.84 4.59 10.75
CA SER A 227 11.55 4.94 11.36
C SER A 227 11.20 6.41 11.23
N GLU A 228 12.18 7.31 11.26
CA GLU A 228 11.96 8.75 11.21
C GLU A 228 11.48 9.17 9.81
N GLU A 229 12.09 8.58 8.77
CA GLU A 229 11.65 8.77 7.39
C GLU A 229 10.26 8.17 7.13
N LEU A 230 9.92 7.04 7.75
CA LEU A 230 8.55 6.48 7.67
C LEU A 230 7.52 7.41 8.32
N GLU A 231 7.84 7.97 9.49
CA GLU A 231 6.96 8.96 10.16
C GLU A 231 6.76 10.20 9.30
N ARG A 232 7.83 10.71 8.65
CA ARG A 232 7.71 11.81 7.69
C ARG A 232 6.88 11.43 6.47
N ALA A 233 7.03 10.22 5.94
CA ALA A 233 6.22 9.74 4.82
C ALA A 233 4.72 9.73 5.17
N VAL A 234 4.35 9.27 6.37
CA VAL A 234 2.98 9.41 6.89
C VAL A 234 2.56 10.88 6.93
N ALA A 235 3.41 11.75 7.48
CA ALA A 235 3.08 13.15 7.73
C ALA A 235 2.81 13.95 6.46
N ILE A 236 3.48 13.62 5.35
CA ILE A 236 3.24 14.23 4.04
C ILE A 236 2.07 13.60 3.27
N GLY A 237 1.43 12.57 3.84
CA GLY A 237 0.29 11.89 3.23
C GLY A 237 0.66 10.84 2.18
N ALA A 238 1.85 10.22 2.26
CA ALA A 238 2.21 9.15 1.33
C ALA A 238 1.26 7.94 1.48
N ASP A 239 0.84 7.38 0.34
CA ASP A 239 0.02 6.17 0.28
C ASP A 239 0.83 4.89 0.49
N PHE A 240 2.12 4.92 0.15
CA PHE A 240 3.03 3.81 0.41
C PHE A 240 4.49 4.26 0.58
N ALA A 241 5.29 3.40 1.19
CA ALA A 241 6.73 3.60 1.36
C ALA A 241 7.50 2.45 0.73
N VAL A 242 8.74 2.75 0.35
CA VAL A 242 9.73 1.78 -0.10
C VAL A 242 10.89 1.82 0.86
N LEU A 243 11.03 0.75 1.64
CA LEU A 243 12.00 0.65 2.74
C LEU A 243 13.17 -0.24 2.34
N GLY A 244 14.38 0.29 2.42
CA GLY A 244 15.59 -0.45 2.11
C GLY A 244 16.90 0.26 2.46
N PRO A 245 18.06 -0.38 2.20
CA PRO A 245 18.18 -1.72 1.65
C PRO A 245 17.89 -2.82 2.69
N VAL A 246 17.11 -3.84 2.32
CA VAL A 246 16.83 -5.00 3.19
C VAL A 246 18.01 -5.97 3.24
N GLN A 247 18.65 -6.21 2.10
CA GLN A 247 19.85 -7.03 1.95
C GLN A 247 20.94 -6.24 1.20
N SER A 248 22.17 -6.75 1.19
CA SER A 248 23.27 -6.13 0.44
C SER A 248 22.92 -5.99 -1.04
N THR A 249 23.23 -4.83 -1.62
CA THR A 249 22.92 -4.51 -3.02
C THR A 249 24.05 -3.69 -3.65
N PRO A 250 24.39 -3.92 -4.94
CA PRO A 250 25.36 -3.08 -5.65
C PRO A 250 24.94 -1.61 -5.72
N SER A 251 23.64 -1.29 -5.75
CA SER A 251 23.14 0.08 -5.85
C SER A 251 23.42 0.93 -4.59
N HIS A 252 23.66 0.27 -3.45
CA HIS A 252 24.00 0.90 -2.17
C HIS A 252 25.03 0.04 -1.44
N ALA A 253 26.24 -0.07 -2.01
CA ALA A 253 27.29 -0.95 -1.50
C ALA A 253 27.75 -0.60 -0.06
N ASP A 254 27.73 0.69 0.29
CA ASP A 254 28.19 1.20 1.59
C ASP A 254 27.10 1.23 2.66
N ALA A 255 25.84 0.96 2.30
CA ALA A 255 24.74 0.96 3.24
C ALA A 255 24.71 -0.32 4.08
N VAL A 256 24.52 -0.19 5.39
CA VAL A 256 24.30 -1.34 6.27
C VAL A 256 22.88 -1.87 6.01
N PRO A 257 22.72 -3.13 5.54
CA PRO A 257 21.39 -3.67 5.28
C PRO A 257 20.57 -3.77 6.57
N LEU A 258 19.26 -3.55 6.46
CA LEU A 258 18.33 -3.68 7.57
C LEU A 258 18.27 -5.13 8.08
N GLY A 259 18.24 -6.08 7.14
CA GLY A 259 17.81 -7.45 7.40
C GLY A 259 16.30 -7.55 7.64
N TRP A 260 15.74 -8.74 7.44
CA TRP A 260 14.30 -8.97 7.53
C TRP A 260 13.72 -8.72 8.94
N THR A 261 14.49 -8.97 10.00
CA THR A 261 14.04 -8.72 11.38
C THR A 261 13.83 -7.24 11.65
N ARG A 262 14.78 -6.38 11.25
CA ARG A 262 14.65 -4.92 11.43
C ARG A 262 13.61 -4.35 10.47
N PHE A 263 13.57 -4.84 9.23
CA PHE A 263 12.52 -4.47 8.28
C PHE A 263 11.13 -4.73 8.86
N ALA A 264 10.87 -5.92 9.41
CA ALA A 264 9.58 -6.26 10.00
C ALA A 264 9.20 -5.35 11.18
N ALA A 265 10.17 -5.00 12.02
CA ALA A 265 9.96 -4.09 13.15
C ALA A 265 9.61 -2.66 12.69
N LEU A 266 10.16 -2.20 11.57
CA LEU A 266 9.88 -0.89 10.98
C LEU A 266 8.55 -0.88 10.23
N ALA A 267 8.30 -1.89 9.39
CA ALA A 267 7.04 -2.02 8.65
C ALA A 267 5.83 -2.09 9.59
N ASP A 268 5.96 -2.78 10.73
CA ASP A 268 4.92 -2.82 11.77
C ASP A 268 4.59 -1.44 12.37
N GLN A 269 5.50 -0.47 12.29
CA GLN A 269 5.33 0.88 12.85
C GLN A 269 4.92 1.92 11.79
N ALA A 270 5.03 1.63 10.50
CA ALA A 270 4.91 2.59 9.42
C ALA A 270 3.52 3.21 9.25
N ASN A 271 2.44 2.53 9.67
CA ASN A 271 1.04 2.98 9.47
C ASN A 271 0.62 3.23 8.02
N LEU A 272 1.38 2.73 7.05
CA LEU A 272 1.07 2.71 5.63
C LEU A 272 1.70 1.47 4.97
N PRO A 273 1.24 1.03 3.80
CA PRO A 273 1.85 -0.06 3.03
C PRO A 273 3.35 0.13 2.78
N VAL A 274 4.16 -0.89 3.02
CA VAL A 274 5.63 -0.81 2.83
C VAL A 274 6.12 -1.89 1.86
N TYR A 275 6.79 -1.49 0.78
CA TYR A 275 7.56 -2.40 -0.07
C TYR A 275 8.96 -2.62 0.47
N ALA A 276 9.43 -3.88 0.45
CA ALA A 276 10.82 -4.23 0.71
C ALA A 276 11.68 -3.95 -0.52
N LEU A 277 12.76 -3.17 -0.38
CA LEU A 277 13.71 -2.85 -1.46
C LEU A 277 15.15 -3.18 -1.06
N GLY A 278 15.97 -3.56 -2.04
CA GLY A 278 17.42 -3.70 -1.89
C GLY A 278 17.84 -5.13 -1.58
N GLY A 279 18.43 -5.78 -2.59
CA GLY A 279 18.88 -7.18 -2.52
C GLY A 279 17.76 -8.20 -2.35
N VAL A 280 16.52 -7.84 -2.69
CA VAL A 280 15.36 -8.74 -2.74
C VAL A 280 14.98 -9.04 -4.20
N VAL A 281 14.28 -10.15 -4.41
CA VAL A 281 13.80 -10.61 -5.73
C VAL A 281 12.31 -10.95 -5.69
N ARG A 282 11.65 -11.11 -6.85
CA ARG A 282 10.22 -11.46 -6.93
C ARG A 282 9.85 -12.72 -6.12
N THR A 283 10.74 -13.71 -6.05
CA THR A 283 10.52 -14.95 -5.29
C THR A 283 10.57 -14.76 -3.76
N ASP A 284 11.02 -13.61 -3.26
CA ASP A 284 10.98 -13.28 -1.83
C ASP A 284 9.58 -12.87 -1.35
N ILE A 285 8.57 -12.80 -2.22
CA ILE A 285 7.23 -12.27 -1.90
C ILE A 285 6.62 -12.90 -0.63
N GLN A 286 6.68 -14.23 -0.48
CA GLN A 286 6.15 -14.91 0.71
C GLN A 286 6.88 -14.52 2.00
N ARG A 287 8.19 -14.28 1.90
CA ARG A 287 9.00 -13.82 3.04
C ARG A 287 8.67 -12.37 3.38
N ALA A 288 8.47 -11.54 2.36
CA ALA A 288 8.11 -10.14 2.51
C ALA A 288 6.73 -9.98 3.18
N THR A 289 5.71 -10.72 2.71
CA THR A 289 4.38 -10.72 3.32
C THR A 289 4.43 -11.15 4.79
N LYS A 290 5.19 -12.21 5.12
CA LYS A 290 5.39 -12.63 6.53
C LYS A 290 6.10 -11.58 7.38
N ALA A 291 6.91 -10.73 6.77
CA ALA A 291 7.56 -9.61 7.43
C ALA A 291 6.68 -8.34 7.49
N GLY A 292 5.44 -8.39 7.01
CA GLY A 292 4.51 -7.26 7.00
C GLY A 292 4.68 -6.30 5.83
N ALA A 293 5.37 -6.70 4.76
CA ALA A 293 5.46 -5.90 3.54
C ALA A 293 4.18 -6.00 2.70
N GLN A 294 3.83 -4.89 2.03
CA GLN A 294 2.89 -4.89 0.91
C GLN A 294 3.39 -5.81 -0.23
N GLY A 295 4.71 -5.81 -0.44
CA GLY A 295 5.32 -6.51 -1.54
C GLY A 295 6.83 -6.30 -1.59
N VAL A 296 7.41 -6.63 -2.74
CA VAL A 296 8.84 -6.44 -3.03
C VAL A 296 9.02 -5.47 -4.19
N ALA A 297 10.04 -4.62 -4.06
CA ALA A 297 10.44 -3.65 -5.05
C ALA A 297 11.88 -3.92 -5.52
N GLY A 298 12.20 -3.56 -6.75
CA GLY A 298 13.55 -3.70 -7.27
C GLY A 298 13.76 -3.16 -8.66
N ILE A 299 15.05 -3.11 -9.07
CA ILE A 299 15.49 -2.64 -10.39
C ILE A 299 15.87 -3.85 -11.25
N SER A 300 17.12 -4.31 -11.18
CA SER A 300 17.67 -5.32 -12.10
C SER A 300 17.02 -6.69 -12.01
N ALA A 301 16.55 -7.11 -10.83
CA ALA A 301 15.86 -8.39 -10.67
C ALA A 301 14.38 -8.35 -11.10
N PHE A 302 13.88 -7.17 -11.49
CA PHE A 302 12.47 -6.91 -11.76
C PHE A 302 12.23 -6.34 -13.16
N TRP A 303 13.23 -5.68 -13.73
CA TRP A 303 13.21 -5.14 -15.09
C TRP A 303 13.58 -6.26 -16.08
N PRO A 304 12.65 -6.70 -16.94
CA PRO A 304 12.96 -7.60 -18.05
C PRO A 304 14.07 -7.00 -18.91
N THR A 305 15.10 -7.82 -19.15
CA THR A 305 16.14 -7.58 -20.16
C THR A 305 15.66 -7.97 -21.54
#